data_AF-A0A7Y4ZQD6-F1
#
_entry.id   AF-A0A7Y4ZQD6-F1
#
_cell.length_a   1.000
_cell.length_b   1.000
_cell.length_c   1.000
_cell.angle_alpha   90.00
_cell.angle_beta   90.00
_cell.angle_gamma   90.00
#
_symmetry.space_group_name_H-M   'P 1'
#
loop_
_entity.id
_entity.type
_entity.pdbx_description
1 polymer ?
#
loop_
_entity_poly.entity_id
_entity_poly.type
_entity_poly.pdbx_seq_one_letter_code
_entity_poly.pdbx_strand_id
1 'polypeptide(L)'
;MNHYVNLALRGGHPCIVGCIGVAYVDIPTGMLLGVATVAPAKAEHLDDAATAVADLFDGPIVSAIQRMLGPIGTEPETAADHIVLLRQDVLHVLTRGRRYPDHAAIFVRRSTFEVRSVLICVSDALARIEAAF
;
A
#
# COMPACT_ATOMS: atom_id res chain seq x y z
N MET A 1 -17.16 10.03 3.20
CA MET A 1 -16.11 9.45 2.33
C MET A 1 -15.30 8.38 3.07
N ASN A 2 -14.53 8.71 4.12
CA ASN A 2 -13.74 7.72 4.90
C ASN A 2 -14.56 6.57 5.51
N HIS A 3 -15.86 6.76 5.75
CA HIS A 3 -16.74 5.71 6.26
C HIS A 3 -16.86 4.49 5.32
N TYR A 4 -16.97 4.73 4.01
CA TYR A 4 -17.12 3.64 3.02
C TYR A 4 -15.81 2.90 2.77
N VAL A 5 -14.68 3.63 2.76
CA VAL A 5 -13.33 3.05 2.73
C VAL A 5 -13.10 2.17 3.95
N ASN A 6 -13.43 2.66 5.15
CA ASN A 6 -13.31 1.87 6.38
C ASN A 6 -14.23 0.63 6.36
N LEU A 7 -15.41 0.73 5.75
CA LEU A 7 -16.30 -0.42 5.56
C LEU A 7 -15.71 -1.43 4.58
N ALA A 8 -15.14 -0.99 3.46
CA ALA A 8 -14.48 -1.86 2.49
C ALA A 8 -13.27 -2.57 3.11
N LEU A 9 -12.49 -1.86 3.92
CA LEU A 9 -11.37 -2.40 4.67
C LEU A 9 -11.82 -3.42 5.75
N ARG A 10 -13.00 -3.25 6.32
CA ARG A 10 -13.56 -4.15 7.36
C ARG A 10 -14.44 -5.26 6.79
N GLY A 11 -14.84 -5.18 5.52
CA GLY A 11 -15.82 -6.05 4.85
C GLY A 11 -15.35 -7.47 4.55
N GLY A 12 -14.36 -7.99 5.30
CA GLY A 12 -13.97 -9.40 5.27
C GLY A 12 -13.35 -9.90 3.97
N HIS A 13 -12.72 -9.02 3.18
CA HIS A 13 -12.04 -9.45 1.95
C HIS A 13 -10.90 -10.42 2.27
N PRO A 14 -10.78 -11.61 1.63
CA PRO A 14 -9.83 -12.64 2.03
C PRO A 14 -8.37 -12.18 2.11
N CYS A 15 -7.97 -11.24 1.26
CA CYS A 15 -6.61 -10.69 1.26
C CYS A 15 -6.34 -9.72 2.41
N ILE A 16 -7.40 -9.10 2.94
CA ILE A 16 -7.36 -8.26 4.14
C ILE A 16 -7.49 -9.13 5.40
N VAL A 17 -8.24 -10.24 5.32
CA VAL A 17 -8.34 -11.22 6.39
C VAL A 17 -6.97 -11.88 6.60
N GLY A 18 -6.37 -11.61 7.76
CA GLY A 18 -5.01 -12.05 8.10
C GLY A 18 -3.95 -10.96 7.99
N CYS A 19 -4.28 -9.79 7.41
CA CYS A 19 -3.49 -8.59 7.62
C CYS A 19 -3.62 -8.14 9.08
N ILE A 20 -2.51 -7.66 9.62
CA ILE A 20 -2.46 -7.01 10.92
C ILE A 20 -3.06 -5.61 10.82
N GLY A 21 -2.85 -4.97 9.68
CA GLY A 21 -3.33 -3.63 9.41
C GLY A 21 -3.38 -3.36 7.91
N VAL A 22 -4.33 -2.52 7.52
CA VAL A 22 -4.45 -1.97 6.18
C VAL A 22 -4.73 -0.47 6.31
N ALA A 23 -4.00 0.32 5.54
CA ALA A 23 -4.19 1.76 5.44
C ALA A 23 -4.40 2.16 3.98
N TYR A 24 -5.20 3.19 3.76
CA TYR A 24 -5.34 3.86 2.47
C TYR A 24 -4.91 5.32 2.64
N VAL A 25 -4.03 5.79 1.78
CA VAL A 25 -3.19 6.97 1.98
C VAL A 25 -3.22 7.84 0.74
N ASP A 26 -3.26 9.16 0.92
CA ASP A 26 -2.95 10.16 -0.10
C ASP A 26 -1.42 10.31 -0.16
N ILE A 27 -0.80 9.94 -1.29
CA ILE A 27 0.65 9.92 -1.47
C ILE A 27 1.25 11.33 -1.33
N PRO A 28 0.72 12.39 -1.99
CA PRO A 28 1.34 13.71 -1.93
C PRO A 28 1.44 14.29 -0.51
N THR A 29 0.43 14.06 0.33
CA THR A 29 0.38 14.62 1.69
C THR A 29 0.78 13.64 2.79
N GLY A 30 0.84 12.33 2.48
CA GLY A 30 1.01 11.26 3.48
C GLY A 30 -0.23 11.06 4.37
N MET A 31 -1.37 11.68 4.05
CA MET A 31 -2.56 11.65 4.91
C MET A 31 -3.31 10.32 4.80
N LEU A 32 -3.72 9.78 5.94
CA LEU A 32 -4.59 8.60 6.00
C LEU A 32 -6.03 8.94 5.59
N LEU A 33 -6.47 8.30 4.51
CA LEU A 33 -7.84 8.34 3.99
C LEU A 33 -8.72 7.24 4.62
N GLY A 34 -8.12 6.14 5.07
CA GLY A 34 -8.83 5.07 5.76
C GLY A 34 -7.88 4.09 6.45
N VAL A 35 -8.35 3.46 7.53
CA VAL A 35 -7.53 2.53 8.32
C VAL A 35 -8.36 1.41 8.92
N ALA A 36 -7.89 0.18 8.78
CA ALA A 36 -8.39 -0.98 9.49
C ALA A 36 -7.23 -1.73 10.12
N THR A 37 -7.35 -2.05 11.41
CA THR A 37 -6.32 -2.77 12.16
C THR A 37 -6.98 -3.74 13.13
N VAL A 38 -6.29 -4.84 13.43
CA VAL A 38 -6.75 -5.84 14.41
C VAL A 38 -6.60 -5.37 15.86
N ALA A 39 -5.81 -4.31 16.11
CA ALA A 39 -5.62 -3.76 17.45
C ALA A 39 -5.32 -2.25 17.41
N PRO A 40 -5.90 -1.43 18.31
CA PRO A 40 -5.67 0.02 18.35
C PRO A 40 -4.19 0.39 18.50
N ALA A 41 -3.43 -0.34 19.31
CA ALA A 41 -2.00 -0.12 19.53
C ALA A 41 -1.13 -0.30 18.28
N LYS A 42 -1.70 -0.79 17.17
CA LYS A 42 -1.01 -0.96 15.88
C LYS A 42 -1.39 0.11 14.86
N ALA A 43 -2.29 1.04 15.22
CA ALA A 43 -2.65 2.16 14.35
C ALA A 43 -1.47 3.14 14.19
N GLU A 44 -0.73 3.43 15.26
CA GLU A 44 0.46 4.30 15.22
C GLU A 44 1.50 3.81 14.20
N HIS A 45 1.74 2.50 14.13
CA HIS A 45 2.62 1.91 13.11
C HIS A 45 2.13 2.19 11.67
N LEU A 46 0.82 2.23 11.44
CA LEU A 46 0.24 2.54 10.13
C LEU A 46 0.31 4.05 9.83
N ASP A 47 0.21 4.91 10.85
CA ASP A 47 0.40 6.36 10.72
C ASP A 47 1.85 6.68 10.31
N ASP A 48 2.83 6.05 10.95
CA ASP A 48 4.25 6.15 10.60
C ASP A 48 4.50 5.64 9.17
N ALA A 49 3.91 4.48 8.84
CA ALA A 49 4.04 3.91 7.51
C ALA A 49 3.40 4.80 6.43
N ALA A 50 2.26 5.44 6.71
CA ALA A 50 1.58 6.38 5.83
C ALA A 50 2.43 7.62 5.55
N THR A 51 3.09 8.15 6.57
CA THR A 51 4.00 9.30 6.43
C THR A 51 5.17 8.97 5.49
N ALA A 52 5.68 7.74 5.56
CA ALA A 52 6.78 7.30 4.70
C ALA A 52 6.37 7.04 3.23
N VAL A 53 5.07 6.96 2.91
CA VAL A 53 4.57 6.63 1.55
C VAL A 53 5.05 7.64 0.51
N ALA A 54 5.03 8.94 0.84
CA ALA A 54 5.46 10.00 -0.07
C ALA A 54 6.94 9.81 -0.46
N ASP A 55 7.81 9.61 0.53
CA ASP A 55 9.24 9.38 0.32
C ASP A 55 9.53 8.08 -0.45
N LEU A 56 8.66 7.07 -0.31
CA LEU A 56 8.83 5.77 -0.95
C LEU A 56 8.34 5.75 -2.39
N PHE A 57 7.26 6.45 -2.75
CA PHE A 57 6.79 6.45 -4.14
C PHE A 57 7.39 7.57 -4.97
N ASP A 58 7.53 8.77 -4.40
CA ASP A 58 7.88 9.99 -5.14
C ASP A 58 9.09 10.71 -4.51
N GLY A 59 9.75 10.10 -3.54
CA GLY A 59 10.91 10.66 -2.88
C GLY A 59 12.22 10.54 -3.69
N PRO A 60 13.24 11.34 -3.31
CA PRO A 60 14.48 11.47 -4.07
C PRO A 60 15.28 10.16 -4.18
N ILE A 61 15.15 9.26 -3.20
CA ILE A 61 15.83 7.96 -3.22
C ILE A 61 15.27 7.08 -4.34
N VAL A 62 13.95 7.02 -4.49
CA VAL A 62 13.33 6.17 -5.52
C VAL A 62 13.59 6.72 -6.91
N SER A 63 13.48 8.04 -7.11
CA SER A 63 13.87 8.65 -8.38
C SER A 63 15.35 8.42 -8.73
N ALA A 64 16.24 8.47 -7.72
CA ALA A 64 17.65 8.17 -7.95
C ALA A 64 17.88 6.70 -8.34
N ILE A 65 17.21 5.76 -7.67
CA ILE A 65 17.28 4.32 -8.00
C ILE A 65 16.73 4.05 -9.41
N GLN A 66 15.58 4.62 -9.76
CA GLN A 66 14.98 4.47 -11.09
C GLN A 66 15.94 4.94 -12.18
N ARG A 67 16.51 6.14 -12.01
CA ARG A 67 17.52 6.68 -12.94
C ARG A 67 18.78 5.81 -13.03
N MET A 68 19.18 5.15 -11.94
CA MET A 68 20.34 4.22 -11.94
C MET A 68 20.03 2.90 -12.65
N LEU A 69 18.81 2.38 -12.49
CA LEU A 69 18.35 1.18 -13.19
C LEU A 69 18.15 1.43 -14.68
N GLY A 70 17.81 2.68 -15.03
CA GLY A 70 17.57 3.10 -16.39
C GLY A 70 16.23 2.60 -16.93
N PRO A 71 15.79 3.13 -18.07
CA PRO A 71 14.52 2.75 -18.67
C PRO A 71 14.59 1.32 -19.24
N ILE A 72 13.55 0.53 -18.98
CA ILE A 72 13.38 -0.81 -19.56
C ILE A 72 12.74 -0.73 -20.98
N GLY A 73 12.34 0.47 -21.43
CA GLY A 73 11.73 0.71 -22.74
C GLY A 73 11.77 2.20 -23.15
N THR A 74 10.92 2.59 -24.11
CA THR A 74 10.84 3.97 -24.64
C THR A 74 9.86 4.88 -23.90
N GLU A 75 9.07 4.32 -23.00
CA GLU A 75 8.07 5.08 -22.23
C GLU A 75 8.75 5.85 -21.08
N PRO A 76 8.17 7.00 -20.67
CA PRO A 76 8.65 7.73 -19.49
C PRO A 76 8.65 6.81 -18.25
N GLU A 77 9.63 7.01 -17.35
CA GLU A 77 9.75 6.23 -16.12
C GLU A 77 8.44 6.28 -15.32
N THR A 78 7.71 5.17 -15.32
CA THR A 78 6.52 5.03 -14.48
C THR A 78 6.96 4.83 -13.04
N ALA A 79 6.33 5.58 -12.13
CA ALA A 79 6.53 5.38 -10.71
C ALA A 79 6.16 3.94 -10.31
N ALA A 80 6.77 3.41 -9.24
CA ALA A 80 6.58 2.02 -8.86
C ALA A 80 5.09 1.71 -8.58
N ASP A 81 4.59 0.58 -9.08
CA ASP A 81 3.25 0.07 -8.76
C ASP A 81 3.18 -0.48 -7.34
N HIS A 82 4.23 -1.22 -6.97
CA HIS A 82 4.35 -1.90 -5.69
C HIS A 82 5.71 -1.65 -5.08
N ILE A 83 5.72 -1.38 -3.77
CA ILE A 83 6.93 -1.38 -2.94
C ILE A 83 6.73 -2.43 -1.86
N VAL A 84 7.66 -3.37 -1.79
CA VAL A 84 7.58 -4.49 -0.86
C VAL A 84 8.75 -4.41 0.10
N LEU A 85 8.45 -4.25 1.39
CA LEU A 85 9.43 -4.27 2.47
C LEU A 85 9.19 -5.53 3.30
N LEU A 86 10.20 -6.40 3.35
CA LEU A 86 10.16 -7.63 4.14
C LEU A 86 11.16 -7.52 5.29
N ARG A 87 10.67 -7.72 6.51
CA ARG A 87 11.50 -7.78 7.72
C ARG A 87 11.10 -9.00 8.53
N GLN A 88 12.01 -9.98 8.61
CA GLN A 88 11.76 -11.26 9.28
C GLN A 88 10.48 -11.92 8.73
N ASP A 89 9.43 -12.02 9.54
CA ASP A 89 8.13 -12.61 9.21
C ASP A 89 7.06 -11.57 8.85
N VAL A 90 7.40 -10.27 8.85
CA VAL A 90 6.47 -9.18 8.54
C VAL A 90 6.73 -8.65 7.14
N LEU A 91 5.65 -8.60 6.37
CA LEU A 91 5.60 -8.08 5.02
C LEU A 91 4.76 -6.81 5.00
N HIS A 92 5.35 -5.71 4.54
CA HIS A 92 4.67 -4.48 4.17
C HIS A 92 4.58 -4.42 2.66
N VAL A 93 3.37 -4.37 2.13
CA VAL A 93 3.12 -4.16 0.71
C VAL A 93 2.44 -2.81 0.55
N LEU A 94 3.15 -1.87 -0.03
CA LEU A 94 2.60 -0.60 -0.45
C LEU A 94 2.23 -0.75 -1.94
N THR A 95 1.00 -0.42 -2.29
CA THR A 95 0.52 -0.50 -3.66
C THR A 95 -0.09 0.83 -4.05
N ARG A 96 0.39 1.42 -5.13
CA ARG A 96 -0.21 2.61 -5.73
C ARG A 96 -1.57 2.25 -6.34
N GLY A 97 -2.52 3.17 -6.26
CA GLY A 97 -3.84 3.04 -6.83
C GLY A 97 -3.79 3.00 -8.36
N ARG A 98 -4.60 2.13 -8.96
CA ARG A 98 -4.73 2.08 -10.42
C ARG A 98 -5.76 3.10 -10.91
N ARG A 99 -6.80 3.33 -10.11
CA ARG A 99 -7.85 4.31 -10.40
C ARG A 99 -7.46 5.70 -9.90
N TYR A 100 -6.77 5.75 -8.76
CA TYR A 100 -6.29 6.99 -8.15
C TYR A 100 -4.76 6.92 -7.98
N PRO A 101 -3.97 7.35 -8.98
CA PRO A 101 -2.51 7.23 -8.97
C PRO A 101 -1.81 7.99 -7.83
N ASP A 102 -2.47 9.02 -7.29
CA ASP A 102 -1.99 9.78 -6.14
C ASP A 102 -2.35 9.14 -4.80
N HIS A 103 -2.99 7.96 -4.80
CA HIS A 103 -3.29 7.22 -3.59
C HIS A 103 -2.48 5.92 -3.51
N ALA A 104 -2.27 5.42 -2.29
CA ALA A 104 -1.69 4.11 -2.05
C ALA A 104 -2.45 3.35 -0.97
N ALA A 105 -2.46 2.03 -1.06
CA ALA A 105 -2.83 1.15 0.04
C ALA A 105 -1.58 0.49 0.65
N ILE A 106 -1.53 0.41 1.97
CA ILE A 106 -0.49 -0.28 2.73
C ILE A 106 -1.13 -1.51 3.36
N PHE A 107 -0.59 -2.69 3.07
CA PHE A 107 -0.99 -3.95 3.69
C PHE A 107 0.15 -4.45 4.57
N VAL A 108 -0.13 -4.63 5.85
CA VAL A 108 0.83 -5.17 6.82
C VAL A 108 0.38 -6.55 7.23
N ARG A 109 1.22 -7.56 7.01
CA ARG A 109 0.88 -8.96 7.28
C ARG A 109 2.06 -9.72 7.89
N ARG A 110 1.77 -10.59 8.85
CA ARG A 110 2.67 -11.70 9.20
C ARG A 110 2.42 -12.83 8.22
N SER A 111 3.40 -13.14 7.37
CA SER A 111 3.16 -14.00 6.21
C SER A 111 4.30 -15.01 6.02
N THR A 112 3.95 -16.28 5.91
CA THR A 112 4.78 -17.34 5.33
C THR A 112 4.50 -17.56 3.84
N PHE A 113 3.60 -16.76 3.25
CA PHE A 113 3.21 -16.87 1.84
C PHE A 113 4.24 -16.25 0.91
N GLU A 114 4.34 -16.82 -0.29
CA GLU A 114 5.13 -16.26 -1.37
C GLU A 114 4.65 -14.85 -1.75
N VAL A 115 5.60 -13.95 -2.01
CA VAL A 115 5.32 -12.53 -2.31
C VAL A 115 4.37 -12.38 -3.51
N ARG A 116 4.54 -13.22 -4.54
CA ARG A 116 3.67 -13.20 -5.74
C ARG A 116 2.20 -13.38 -5.40
N SER A 117 1.88 -14.36 -4.57
CA SER A 117 0.50 -14.63 -4.15
C SER A 117 -0.08 -13.46 -3.37
N VAL A 118 0.74 -12.82 -2.52
CA VAL A 118 0.34 -11.61 -1.80
C VAL A 118 0.06 -10.46 -2.77
N LEU A 119 0.91 -10.21 -3.77
CA LEU A 119 0.73 -9.12 -4.75
C LEU A 119 -0.57 -9.24 -5.54
N ILE A 120 -0.93 -10.45 -5.98
CA ILE A 120 -2.21 -10.72 -6.63
C ILE A 120 -3.36 -10.38 -5.68
N CYS A 121 -3.26 -10.85 -4.44
CA CYS A 121 -4.29 -10.66 -3.42
C CYS A 121 -4.51 -9.16 -3.10
N VAL A 122 -3.44 -8.41 -2.86
CA VAL A 122 -3.56 -6.98 -2.52
C VAL A 122 -4.04 -6.14 -3.69
N SER A 123 -3.75 -6.55 -4.93
CA SER A 123 -4.28 -5.87 -6.13
C SER A 123 -5.80 -5.99 -6.23
N ASP A 124 -6.34 -7.18 -5.94
CA ASP A 124 -7.80 -7.40 -5.90
C ASP A 124 -8.45 -6.63 -4.74
N ALA A 125 -7.80 -6.64 -3.57
CA ALA A 125 -8.24 -5.86 -2.42
C ALA A 125 -8.26 -4.35 -2.70
N LEU A 126 -7.22 -3.83 -3.37
CA LEU A 126 -7.11 -2.42 -3.74
C LEU A 126 -8.25 -2.00 -4.66
N ALA A 127 -8.57 -2.80 -5.70
CA ALA A 127 -9.68 -2.50 -6.60
C ALA A 127 -11.02 -2.34 -5.86
N ARG A 128 -11.25 -3.13 -4.81
CA ARG A 128 -12.43 -3.00 -3.96
C ARG A 128 -12.41 -1.75 -3.07
N ILE A 129 -11.24 -1.40 -2.52
CA ILE A 129 -11.07 -0.18 -1.72
C ILE A 129 -11.33 1.05 -2.60
N GLU A 130 -10.76 1.10 -3.80
CA GLU A 130 -10.94 2.17 -4.78
C GLU A 130 -12.40 2.27 -5.26
N ALA A 131 -13.12 1.15 -5.38
CA ALA A 131 -14.54 1.16 -5.73
C ALA A 131 -15.44 1.77 -4.64
N ALA A 132 -14.96 1.84 -3.40
CA ALA A 132 -15.66 2.42 -2.26
C ALA A 132 -15.25 3.87 -1.92
N PHE A 133 -14.27 4.41 -2.66
CA PHE A 133 -13.80 5.78 -2.56
C PHE A 133 -14.54 6.67 -3.56
#